data_AF-A0A2A7RIC3-F1
#
_entry.id   AF-A0A2A7RIC3-F1
#
_cell.length_a   1.000
_cell.length_b   1.000
_cell.length_c   1.000
_cell.angle_alpha   90.00
_cell.angle_beta   90.00
_cell.angle_gamma   90.00
#
_symmetry.space_group_name_H-M   'P 1'
#
loop_
_entity.id
_entity.type
_entity.pdbx_description
1 polymer ?
#
loop_
_entity_poly.entity_id
_entity_poly.type
_entity_poly.pdbx_seq_one_letter_code
_entity_poly.pdbx_strand_id
1 'polypeptide(L)' 'MTSQEIKNRANQLERSVRLVMHGVPEEWVDRATEDQLEILWEIYVRDQKDKFEITSNANANGIGIAFGGKK' A
#
# COMPACT_ATOMS: atom_id res chain seq x y z
N MET A 1 -2.15 5.61 -23.77
CA MET A 1 -2.49 4.62 -22.72
C MET A 1 -3.12 5.39 -21.58
N THR A 2 -4.35 5.05 -21.21
CA THR A 2 -5.11 5.72 -20.15
C THR A 2 -4.71 5.20 -18.77
N SER A 3 -4.95 5.97 -17.70
CA SER A 3 -4.65 5.53 -16.32
C SER A 3 -5.34 4.22 -15.96
N GLN A 4 -6.51 3.94 -16.54
CA GLN A 4 -7.25 2.69 -16.32
C GLN A 4 -6.56 1.48 -16.96
N GLU A 5 -6.01 1.65 -18.17
CA GLU A 5 -5.25 0.59 -18.86
C GLU A 5 -3.96 0.23 -18.10
N ILE A 6 -3.28 1.24 -17.54
CA ILE A 6 -2.08 1.04 -16.71
C ILE A 6 -2.44 0.22 -15.47
N LYS A 7 -3.53 0.57 -14.78
CA LYS A 7 -3.98 -0.15 -13.59
C LYS A 7 -4.35 -1.60 -13.90
N ASN A 8 -5.06 -1.84 -15.01
CA ASN A 8 -5.42 -3.19 -15.42
C ASN A 8 -4.18 -4.05 -15.73
N ARG A 9 -3.19 -3.47 -16.43
CA ARG A 9 -1.92 -4.16 -16.70
C ARG A 9 -1.15 -4.45 -15.42
N ALA A 10 -1.06 -3.49 -14.50
CA ALA A 10 -0.38 -3.68 -13.22
C ALA A 10 -1.04 -4.78 -12.36
N ASN A 11 -2.37 -4.90 -12.40
CA ASN A 11 -3.10 -5.95 -11.68
C ASN A 11 -2.85 -7.36 -12.24
N GLN A 12 -2.55 -7.47 -13.53
CA GLN A 12 -2.22 -8.73 -14.21
C GLN A 12 -0.79 -9.20 -13.95
N LEU A 13 0.05 -8.36 -13.35
CA LEU A 13 1.41 -8.74 -13.00
C LEU A 13 1.42 -9.78 -11.89
N GLU A 14 2.41 -10.66 -11.95
CA GLU A 14 2.68 -11.63 -10.89
C GLU A 14 2.91 -10.94 -9.55
N ARG A 15 2.57 -11.64 -8.47
CA ARG A 15 2.71 -11.12 -7.11
C ARG A 15 4.14 -10.65 -6.82
N SER A 16 5.12 -11.40 -7.29
CA SER A 16 6.55 -11.07 -7.22
C SER A 16 6.85 -9.68 -7.78
N VAL A 17 6.47 -9.45 -9.03
CA VAL A 17 6.69 -8.17 -9.73
C VAL A 17 6.00 -7.02 -9.00
N ARG A 18 4.77 -7.22 -8.53
CA ARG A 18 4.03 -6.19 -7.78
C ARG A 18 4.71 -5.82 -6.46
N LEU A 19 5.26 -6.80 -5.72
CA LEU A 19 6.02 -6.54 -4.49
C LEU A 19 7.26 -5.69 -4.76
N VAL A 20 8.01 -5.99 -5.84
CA VAL A 20 9.17 -5.18 -6.24
C VAL A 20 8.77 -3.75 -6.60
N MET A 21 7.68 -3.58 -7.35
CA MET A 21 7.14 -2.24 -7.66
C MET A 21 6.73 -1.45 -6.40
N HIS A 22 6.35 -2.14 -5.33
CA HIS A 22 6.04 -1.54 -4.03
C HIS A 22 7.27 -1.33 -3.13
N GLY A 23 8.47 -1.62 -3.63
CA GLY A 23 9.73 -1.34 -2.95
C GLY A 23 10.28 -2.52 -2.13
N VAL A 24 9.70 -3.71 -2.24
CA VAL A 24 10.30 -4.92 -1.65
C VAL A 24 11.56 -5.28 -2.46
N PRO A 25 12.71 -5.55 -1.80
CA PRO A 25 13.93 -5.93 -2.51
C PRO A 25 13.73 -7.14 -3.43
N GLU A 26 14.16 -7.02 -4.68
CA GLU A 26 14.03 -8.09 -5.69
C GLU A 26 14.66 -9.41 -5.21
N GLU A 27 15.80 -9.33 -4.52
CA GLU A 27 16.49 -10.50 -3.97
C GLU A 27 15.70 -11.30 -2.92
N TRP A 28 14.69 -10.70 -2.29
CA TRP A 28 13.79 -11.36 -1.34
C TRP A 28 12.62 -12.00 -2.06
N VAL A 29 12.22 -11.44 -3.20
CA VAL A 29 11.08 -11.88 -3.98
C VAL A 29 11.48 -13.03 -4.92
N ASP A 30 12.63 -12.91 -5.59
CA ASP A 30 13.13 -13.88 -6.57
C ASP A 30 13.43 -15.26 -5.96
N ARG A 31 13.75 -15.28 -4.66
CA ARG A 31 14.08 -16.50 -3.92
C ARG A 31 12.94 -17.02 -3.03
N ALA A 32 11.79 -16.34 -3.02
CA ALA A 32 10.69 -16.67 -2.13
C ALA A 32 9.80 -17.78 -2.70
N THR A 33 9.36 -18.68 -1.82
CA THR A 33 8.25 -19.59 -2.11
C THR A 33 6.92 -18.82 -2.18
N GLU A 34 5.87 -19.46 -2.69
CA GLU A 34 4.55 -18.83 -2.80
C GLU A 34 3.98 -18.39 -1.44
N ASP A 35 4.15 -19.21 -0.39
CA ASP A 35 3.78 -18.88 0.99
C ASP A 35 4.58 -17.66 1.51
N GLN A 36 5.88 -17.57 1.19
CA GLN A 36 6.71 -16.43 1.57
C GLN A 36 6.30 -15.14 0.84
N LEU A 37 5.93 -15.25 -0.44
CA LEU A 37 5.38 -14.14 -1.21
C LEU A 37 4.03 -13.68 -0.65
N GLU A 38 3.21 -14.59 -0.12
CA GLU A 38 1.97 -14.26 0.58
C GLU A 38 2.23 -13.46 1.86
N ILE A 39 3.16 -13.91 2.70
CA ILE A 39 3.56 -13.18 3.92
C ILE A 39 4.05 -11.76 3.59
N LEU A 40 4.90 -11.61 2.56
CA LEU A 40 5.39 -10.30 2.12
C LEU A 40 4.24 -9.39 1.66
N TRP A 41 3.24 -9.96 0.98
CA TRP A 41 2.05 -9.22 0.54
C TRP A 41 1.16 -8.80 1.72
N GLU A 42 0.94 -9.67 2.70
CA GLU A 42 0.17 -9.34 3.91
C GLU A 42 0.79 -8.18 4.69
N ILE A 43 2.11 -8.18 4.85
CA ILE A 43 2.85 -7.08 5.50
C ILE A 43 2.64 -5.79 4.73
N TYR A 44 2.79 -5.81 3.40
CA TYR A 44 2.57 -4.63 2.57
C TYR A 44 1.14 -4.08 2.73
N VAL A 45 0.12 -4.94 2.67
CA VAL A 45 -1.29 -4.53 2.81
C VAL A 45 -1.55 -3.93 4.21
N ARG A 46 -0.99 -4.53 5.26
CA ARG A 46 -1.08 -4.00 6.63
C ARG A 46 -0.45 -2.59 6.71
N ASP A 47 0.74 -2.40 6.18
CA ASP A 47 1.43 -1.11 6.24
C ASP A 47 0.71 -0.02 5.44
N GLN A 48 0.02 -0.36 4.33
CA GLN A 48 -0.85 0.59 3.62
C GLN A 48 -2.07 0.99 4.46
N LYS A 49 -2.66 0.04 5.19
CA LYS A 49 -3.77 0.31 6.10
C LYS A 49 -3.33 1.23 7.23
N ASP A 50 -2.17 0.98 7.84
CA ASP A 50 -1.64 1.81 8.91
C ASP A 50 -1.36 3.25 8.42
N LYS A 51 -0.79 3.41 7.22
CA LYS A 51 -0.61 4.73 6.59
C LYS A 51 -1.93 5.45 6.37
N PHE A 52 -2.95 4.74 5.90
CA PHE A 52 -4.28 5.30 5.71
C PHE A 52 -4.90 5.73 7.04
N GLU A 53 -4.81 4.90 8.09
CA GLU A 53 -5.34 5.21 9.41
C GLU A 53 -4.61 6.40 10.05
N ILE A 54 -3.28 6.46 9.98
CA ILE A 54 -2.49 7.60 10.45
C ILE A 54 -2.90 8.88 9.71
N THR A 55 -3.02 8.82 8.38
CA THR A 55 -3.41 9.97 7.56
C THR A 55 -4.85 10.40 7.85
N SER A 56 -5.76 9.44 8.02
CA SER A 56 -7.16 9.68 8.37
C SER A 56 -7.30 10.31 9.75
N ASN A 57 -6.58 9.79 10.75
CA ASN A 57 -6.58 10.35 12.11
C ASN A 57 -5.92 11.73 12.16
N ALA A 58 -4.83 11.95 11.41
CA ALA A 58 -4.20 13.25 11.28
C ALA A 58 -5.15 14.27 10.62
N ASN A 59 -5.88 13.87 9.58
CA ASN A 59 -6.89 14.71 8.95
C ASN A 59 -8.09 14.96 9.86
N ALA A 60 -8.57 13.96 10.61
CA ALA A 60 -9.67 14.14 11.56
C ALA A 60 -9.30 15.12 12.70
N ASN A 61 -8.09 15.01 13.24
CA ASN A 61 -7.58 15.94 14.25
C ASN A 61 -7.29 17.32 13.65
N GLY A 62 -6.82 17.41 12.41
CA GLY A 62 -6.62 18.66 11.68
C GLY A 62 -7.93 19.38 11.33
N ILE A 63 -8.97 18.63 10.97
CA ILE A 63 -10.33 19.13 10.70
C ILE A 63 -11.00 19.55 12.02
N GLY A 64 -10.82 18.81 13.12
CA GLY A 64 -11.35 19.18 14.43
C GLY A 64 -10.79 20.51 14.96
N ILE A 65 -9.50 20.78 14.71
CA ILE A 65 -8.86 22.06 15.07
C ILE A 65 -9.25 23.17 14.06
N ALA A 66 -9.43 22.85 12.78
CA ALA A 66 -9.76 23.83 11.74
C ALA A 66 -11.25 24.22 11.66
N PHE A 67 -12.19 23.37 12.11
CA PHE A 67 -13.64 23.59 11.95
C PHE A 67 -14.42 23.86 13.26
N GLY A 68 -13.82 23.81 14.46
CA GLY A 68 -14.68 23.90 15.66
C GLY A 68 -14.05 24.13 17.02
N GLY A 69 -12.83 24.66 17.12
CA GLY A 69 -12.32 25.18 18.39
C GLY A 69 -12.94 26.52 18.80
N LYS A 70 -14.28 26.62 18.89
CA LYS A 70 -14.93 27.71 19.62
C LYS A 70 -15.27 27.21 21.02
N LYS A 71 -14.72 27.90 22.02
CA LYS A 71 -15.17 27.85 23.42
C LYS A 71 -16.68 27.99 23.54
#